data_AF-F4XB83-F1
#
_entry.id   AF-F4XB83-F1
#
_cell.length_a   1.000
_cell.length_b   1.000
_cell.length_c   1.000
_cell.angle_alpha   90.00
_cell.angle_beta   90.00
_cell.angle_gamma   90.00
#
_symmetry.space_group_name_H-M   'P 1'
#
loop_
_entity.id
_entity.type
_entity.pdbx_description
1 polymer ?
#
loop_
_entity_poly.entity_id
_entity_poly.type
_entity_poly.pdbx_seq_one_letter_code
_entity_poly.pdbx_strand_id
1 'polypeptide(L)' 'MDKNQEAANFPSLWIDWTEHIVSFHEEDGYERLDFPSKDEKLDYAVEKCSNGFRIQ' A
#
# COMPACT_ATOMS: atom_id res chain seq x y z
N MET A 1 14.23 -22.75 18.02
CA MET A 1 13.55 -21.45 18.05
C MET A 1 13.49 -20.94 16.64
N ASP A 2 12.46 -21.34 15.92
CA ASP A 2 12.10 -20.74 14.64
C ASP A 2 11.66 -19.32 14.97
N LYS A 3 12.63 -18.40 15.03
CA LYS A 3 12.35 -16.99 14.90
C LYS A 3 11.87 -16.83 13.47
N ASN A 4 10.61 -17.19 13.25
CA ASN A 4 9.80 -16.76 12.13
C ASN A 4 10.15 -15.30 12.00
N GLN A 5 10.95 -15.01 10.99
CA GLN A 5 11.32 -13.66 10.65
C GLN A 5 10.03 -13.09 10.07
N GLU A 6 9.09 -12.77 10.95
CA GLU A 6 8.17 -11.66 10.78
C GLU A 6 9.10 -10.45 10.67
N ALA A 7 9.83 -10.35 9.55
CA ALA A 7 10.29 -9.08 9.05
C ALA A 7 9.03 -8.25 9.18
N ALA A 8 9.07 -7.27 10.09
CA ALA A 8 8.00 -6.34 10.32
C ALA A 8 7.59 -5.89 8.94
N ASN A 9 6.52 -6.50 8.41
CA ASN A 9 6.17 -6.42 7.01
C ASN A 9 5.40 -5.13 6.96
N PHE A 10 6.16 -4.03 7.05
CA PHE A 10 5.63 -2.69 7.07
C PHE A 10 4.73 -2.61 5.85
N PRO A 11 3.43 -2.43 6.08
CA PRO A 11 2.45 -2.53 5.02
C PRO A 11 2.75 -1.44 4.00
N SER A 12 3.42 -1.82 2.91
CA SER A 12 3.75 -0.92 1.81
C SER A 12 2.61 -0.92 0.81
N LEU A 13 2.33 0.23 0.23
CA LEU A 13 1.32 0.48 -0.80
C LEU A 13 2.05 1.11 -1.99
N TRP A 14 1.63 0.77 -3.20
CA TRP A 14 2.17 1.35 -4.42
C TRP A 14 1.09 2.21 -5.05
N ILE A 15 1.38 3.47 -5.33
CA ILE A 15 0.40 4.41 -5.88
C ILE A 15 0.88 4.95 -7.22
N ASP A 16 0.01 4.86 -8.22
CA ASP A 16 0.17 5.57 -9.47
C ASP A 16 -0.70 6.84 -9.44
N TRP A 17 -0.03 7.98 -9.45
CA TRP A 17 -0.67 9.30 -9.43
C TRP A 17 -1.24 9.73 -10.79
N THR A 18 -0.87 9.06 -11.88
CA THR A 18 -1.25 9.42 -13.25
C THR A 18 -2.58 8.77 -13.65
N GLU A 19 -2.70 7.47 -13.40
CA GLU A 19 -3.84 6.61 -13.63
C GLU A 19 -4.78 6.57 -12.41
N HIS A 20 -4.36 7.19 -11.30
CA HIS A 20 -5.03 7.14 -10.01
C HIS A 20 -5.28 5.70 -9.55
N ILE A 21 -4.22 4.90 -9.47
CA ILE A 21 -4.28 3.49 -9.07
C ILE A 21 -3.54 3.30 -7.75
N VAL A 22 -4.10 2.47 -6.87
CA VAL A 22 -3.53 2.10 -5.59
C VAL A 22 -3.39 0.59 -5.55
N SER A 23 -2.16 0.10 -5.51
CA SER A 23 -1.82 -1.32 -5.58
C SER A 23 -1.25 -1.80 -4.27
N PHE A 24 -1.75 -2.95 -3.80
CA PHE A 24 -1.29 -3.57 -2.56
C PHE A 24 0.00 -4.38 -2.71
N HIS A 25 0.45 -4.53 -3.97
CA HIS A 25 1.62 -5.28 -4.39
C HIS A 25 2.65 -4.33 -5.01
N GLU A 26 3.90 -4.78 -5.06
CA GLU A 26 4.97 -4.05 -5.71
C GLU A 26 4.72 -3.94 -7.21
N GLU A 27 4.66 -2.70 -7.70
CA GLU A 27 4.51 -2.38 -9.13
C GLU A 27 5.62 -1.43 -9.58
N ASP A 28 6.20 -1.75 -10.73
CA ASP A 28 7.25 -0.94 -11.36
C ASP A 28 6.64 0.35 -11.93
N GLY A 29 7.25 1.49 -11.60
CA GLY A 29 6.74 2.81 -11.97
C GLY A 29 5.78 3.45 -10.96
N TYR A 30 5.34 2.71 -9.94
CA TYR A 30 4.44 3.22 -8.91
C TYR A 30 5.25 3.76 -7.73
N GLU A 31 4.72 4.79 -7.05
CA GLU A 31 5.35 5.34 -5.87
C GLU A 31 5.06 4.45 -4.65
N ARG A 32 6.12 4.00 -3.98
CA ARG A 32 6.01 3.21 -2.76
C ARG A 32 5.75 4.10 -1.54
N LEU A 33 4.70 3.77 -0.80
CA LEU A 33 4.30 4.39 0.44
C LEU A 33 4.38 3.35 1.57
N ASP A 34 5.26 3.59 2.53
CA ASP A 34 5.43 2.75 3.70
C ASP A 34 4.49 3.21 4.82
N PHE A 35 3.66 2.30 5.31
CA PHE A 35 2.76 2.57 6.43
C PHE A 35 3.25 1.94 7.72
N PRO A 36 2.99 2.57 8.87
CA PRO A 36 3.36 2.02 10.17
C PRO A 36 2.46 0.85 10.61
N SER A 37 1.26 0.71 10.03
CA SER A 37 0.28 -0.33 10.39
C SER A 37 -0.67 -0.68 9.24
N LYS A 38 -1.22 -1.90 9.26
CA LYS A 38 -2.08 -2.42 8.17
C LYS A 38 -3.39 -1.65 8.09
N ASP A 39 -3.90 -1.23 9.24
CA ASP A 39 -5.09 -0.40 9.35
C ASP A 39 -4.90 0.95 8.65
N GLU A 40 -3.78 1.65 8.88
CA GLU A 40 -3.48 2.90 8.18
C GLU A 40 -3.30 2.71 6.67
N LYS A 41 -2.67 1.60 6.25
CA LYS A 41 -2.58 1.24 4.82
C LYS A 41 -3.98 1.12 4.18
N LEU A 42 -4.89 0.42 4.85
CA LEU A 42 -6.26 0.22 4.36
C LEU A 42 -7.06 1.52 4.38
N ASP A 43 -6.98 2.29 5.46
CA ASP A 43 -7.64 3.60 5.58
C ASP A 43 -7.20 4.53 4.44
N TYR A 44 -5.91 4.61 4.18
CA TYR A 44 -5.36 5.39 3.08
C TYR A 44 -5.87 4.92 1.71
N ALA A 45 -5.89 3.61 1.45
CA ALA A 45 -6.42 3.08 0.19
C ALA A 45 -7.91 3.42 -0.01
N VAL A 46 -8.71 3.37 1.07
CA VAL A 46 -10.13 3.72 1.06
C VAL A 46 -10.32 5.23 0.84
N GLU A 47 -9.52 6.07 1.49
CA GLU A 47 -9.52 7.52 1.29
C GLU A 47 -9.18 7.87 -0.18
N LYS A 48 -8.15 7.23 -0.75
CA LYS A 48 -7.80 7.42 -2.16
C LYS A 48 -8.90 6.96 -3.10
N CYS A 49 -9.53 5.82 -2.83
CA CYS A 49 -10.71 5.38 -3.58
C CYS A 49 -11.83 6.44 -3.58
N SER A 50 -12.06 7.09 -2.45
CA SER A 50 -13.03 8.18 -2.32
C SER A 50 -12.63 9.43 -3.10
N ASN A 51 -11.33 9.66 -3.29
CA ASN A 51 -10.77 10.72 -4.14
C ASN A 51 -10.70 10.34 -5.64
N GLY A 52 -11.29 9.22 -6.04
CA GLY A 52 -11.34 8.79 -7.45
C GLY A 52 -10.19 7.89 -7.88
N PHE A 53 -9.36 7.42 -6.94
CA PHE A 53 -8.41 6.35 -7.21
C PHE A 53 -9.10 4.99 -7.29
N ARG A 54 -8.44 4.01 -7.88
CA ARG A 54 -8.91 2.63 -7.98
C ARG A 54 -7.93 1.70 -7.30
N ILE A 55 -8.43 0.72 -6.58
CA ILE A 55 -7.60 -0.32 -6.00
C ILE A 55 -7.40 -1.46 -7.02
N GLN A 56 -6.16 -1.92 -7.18
CA GLN A 56 -5.79 -3.07 -8.02
C GLN A 56 -5.27 -4.23 -7.16
#